data_AF-A0A291RR58-F1
#
_entry.id   AF-A0A291RR58-F1
#
_cell.length_a   1.000
_cell.length_b   1.000
_cell.length_c   1.000
_cell.angle_alpha   90.00
_cell.angle_beta   90.00
_cell.angle_gamma   90.00
#
_symmetry.space_group_name_H-M   'P 1'
#
loop_
_entity.id
_entity.type
_entity.pdbx_description
1 polymer ?
#
loop_
_entity_poly.entity_id
_entity_poly.type
_entity_poly.pdbx_seq_one_letter_code
_entity_poly.pdbx_strand_id
1 'polypeptide(L)'
;MGSSLGNARQDLREVVAFLTGLAATGRSLATCRQDDLDNWFGERTAQRYRVRPFLTWAKRLRHLPRTLSMPPRYRGTPTTPTDSESRWATARRLVDDDSIHPADRIAAALVVLYAQPLARVTALTLDHIRKDGQAIMLRLGEDELELPEPFASLIVQLPRPLRNGPSMQFPGRWLFPGTRPGRPIGPIPLANRLLALDIQPRPMRASALRQLATDLPPAIVASVLGIRPSTAVRWAGEAGGNWTNYVHDRQT
;
A
#
# COMPACT_ATOMS: atom_id res chain seq x y z
N MET A 1 9.38 -8.90 5.30
CA MET A 1 9.08 -10.09 6.13
C MET A 1 8.39 -9.79 7.48
N GLY A 2 8.59 -8.63 8.14
CA GLY A 2 7.94 -8.34 9.44
C GLY A 2 6.42 -8.16 9.42
N SER A 3 5.83 -7.77 8.28
CA SER A 3 4.38 -7.58 8.13
C SER A 3 3.59 -8.90 8.14
N SER A 4 4.17 -9.98 7.62
CA SER A 4 3.52 -11.31 7.58
C SER A 4 3.34 -11.90 8.99
N LEU A 5 4.36 -11.79 9.84
CA LEU A 5 4.31 -12.29 11.21
C LEU A 5 3.35 -11.46 12.08
N GLY A 6 3.35 -10.13 11.90
CA GLY A 6 2.41 -9.24 12.59
C GLY A 6 0.95 -9.52 12.20
N ASN A 7 0.69 -9.74 10.91
CA ASN A 7 -0.62 -10.12 10.43
C ASN A 7 -1.06 -11.49 10.98
N ALA A 8 -0.18 -12.50 10.93
CA ALA A 8 -0.48 -13.82 11.48
C ALA A 8 -0.80 -13.78 12.98
N ARG A 9 -0.05 -12.99 13.77
CA ARG A 9 -0.35 -12.78 15.19
C ARG A 9 -1.71 -12.15 15.41
N GLN A 10 -2.07 -11.16 14.59
CA GLN A 10 -3.37 -10.52 14.71
C GLN A 10 -4.51 -11.45 14.29
N ASP A 11 -4.31 -12.26 13.25
CA ASP A 11 -5.29 -13.26 12.82
C ASP A 11 -5.52 -14.29 13.93
N LEU A 12 -4.44 -14.79 14.55
CA LEU A 12 -4.54 -15.70 15.71
C LEU A 12 -5.26 -15.06 16.90
N ARG A 13 -4.98 -13.78 17.21
CA ARG A 13 -5.69 -13.08 18.30
C ARG A 13 -7.18 -13.01 18.07
N GLU A 14 -7.61 -12.73 16.84
CA GLU A 14 -9.04 -12.68 16.50
C GLU A 14 -9.69 -14.07 16.53
N VAL A 15 -8.96 -15.12 16.13
CA VAL A 15 -9.42 -16.51 16.28
C VAL A 15 -9.60 -16.87 17.75
N VAL A 16 -8.60 -16.58 18.59
CA VAL A 16 -8.69 -16.84 20.04
C VAL A 16 -9.83 -16.04 20.65
N ALA A 17 -9.95 -14.76 20.35
CA ALA A 17 -11.02 -13.92 20.87
C ALA A 17 -12.43 -14.43 20.48
N PHE A 18 -12.60 -14.90 19.24
CA PHE A 18 -13.85 -15.53 18.81
C PHE A 18 -14.13 -16.82 19.58
N LEU A 19 -13.16 -17.73 19.68
CA LEU A 19 -13.33 -19.00 20.39
C LEU A 19 -13.61 -18.80 21.89
N THR A 20 -12.95 -17.84 22.52
CA THR A 20 -13.21 -17.47 23.91
C THR A 20 -14.61 -16.89 24.09
N GLY A 21 -15.06 -16.01 23.18
CA GLY A 21 -16.43 -15.48 23.22
C GLY A 21 -17.48 -16.58 23.03
N LEU A 22 -17.22 -17.53 22.14
CA LEU A 22 -18.09 -18.69 21.94
C LEU A 22 -18.15 -19.58 23.19
N ALA A 23 -17.00 -19.89 23.78
CA ALA A 23 -16.92 -20.67 25.01
C ALA A 23 -17.63 -20.00 26.20
N ALA A 24 -17.55 -18.67 26.32
CA ALA A 24 -18.25 -17.91 27.36
C ALA A 24 -19.78 -18.03 27.28
N THR A 25 -20.32 -18.33 26.09
CA THR A 25 -21.76 -18.62 25.89
C THR A 25 -22.11 -20.11 26.01
N GLY A 26 -21.16 -20.94 26.47
CA GLY A 26 -21.32 -22.39 26.58
C GLY A 26 -21.32 -23.12 25.23
N ARG A 27 -20.83 -22.47 24.16
CA ARG A 27 -20.84 -23.00 22.79
C ARG A 27 -19.44 -23.43 22.37
N SER A 28 -19.39 -24.37 21.43
CA SER A 28 -18.18 -24.83 20.75
C SER A 28 -18.34 -24.60 19.26
N LEU A 29 -17.28 -24.79 18.46
CA LEU A 29 -17.39 -24.71 17.00
C LEU A 29 -18.48 -25.64 16.44
N ALA A 30 -18.63 -26.84 17.03
CA ALA A 30 -19.62 -27.82 16.59
C ALA A 30 -21.07 -27.41 16.92
N THR A 31 -21.26 -26.61 17.97
CA THR A 31 -22.58 -26.13 18.44
C THR A 31 -22.82 -24.65 18.13
N CYS A 32 -21.95 -24.04 17.33
CA CYS A 32 -22.04 -22.66 16.90
C CYS A 32 -23.33 -22.41 16.11
N ARG A 33 -24.00 -21.29 16.37
CA ARG A 33 -25.24 -20.86 15.72
C ARG A 33 -24.98 -19.68 14.79
N GLN A 34 -25.97 -19.36 13.95
CA GLN A 34 -25.88 -18.21 13.06
C GLN A 34 -25.76 -16.91 13.86
N ASP A 35 -26.52 -16.79 14.95
CA ASP A 35 -26.49 -15.63 15.85
C ASP A 35 -25.09 -15.38 16.43
N ASP A 36 -24.27 -16.41 16.66
CA ASP A 36 -22.89 -16.24 17.15
C ASP A 36 -22.01 -15.56 16.10
N LEU A 37 -22.18 -15.97 14.83
CA LEU A 37 -21.46 -15.36 13.71
C LEU A 37 -21.95 -13.93 13.49
N ASP A 38 -23.26 -13.73 13.49
CA ASP A 38 -23.86 -12.43 13.22
C ASP A 38 -23.48 -11.42 14.32
N ASN A 39 -23.51 -11.84 15.59
CA ASN A 39 -23.02 -11.03 16.70
C ASN A 39 -21.53 -10.69 16.56
N TRP A 40 -20.69 -11.66 16.18
CA TRP A 40 -19.27 -11.41 15.99
C TRP A 40 -18.99 -10.43 14.83
N PHE A 41 -19.75 -10.53 13.74
CA PHE A 41 -19.55 -9.72 12.53
C PHE A 41 -20.39 -8.42 12.50
N GLY A 42 -21.19 -8.15 13.52
CA GLY A 42 -22.12 -7.01 13.59
C GLY A 42 -21.46 -5.64 13.42
N GLU A 43 -20.30 -5.41 14.06
CA GLU A 43 -19.54 -4.15 13.96
C GLU A 43 -18.88 -3.93 12.58
N ARG A 44 -18.91 -4.94 11.69
CA ARG A 44 -18.33 -4.93 10.33
C ARG A 44 -16.94 -4.27 10.23
N THR A 45 -16.02 -4.61 11.15
CA THR A 45 -14.65 -4.08 11.11
C THR A 45 -13.68 -5.03 10.42
N ALA A 46 -12.62 -4.49 9.82
CA ALA A 46 -11.56 -5.29 9.19
C ALA A 46 -10.93 -6.30 10.16
N GLN A 47 -10.82 -5.92 11.44
CA GLN A 47 -10.27 -6.74 12.51
C GLN A 47 -11.12 -7.99 12.75
N ARG A 48 -12.43 -7.84 13.01
CA ARG A 48 -13.34 -8.98 13.22
C ARG A 48 -13.35 -9.94 12.03
N TYR A 49 -13.17 -9.43 10.81
CA TYR A 49 -13.14 -10.24 9.59
C TYR A 49 -11.85 -11.06 9.40
N ARG A 50 -10.80 -10.86 10.21
CA ARG A 50 -9.59 -11.70 10.21
C ARG A 50 -9.87 -13.15 10.63
N VAL A 51 -10.93 -13.42 11.40
CA VAL A 51 -11.32 -14.79 11.78
C VAL A 51 -11.93 -15.59 10.63
N ARG A 52 -12.44 -14.91 9.59
CA ARG A 52 -13.23 -15.52 8.51
C ARG A 52 -12.50 -16.66 7.76
N PRO A 53 -11.20 -16.57 7.42
CA PRO A 53 -10.48 -17.68 6.78
C PRO A 53 -10.45 -18.94 7.66
N PHE A 54 -10.22 -18.79 8.95
CA PHE A 54 -10.27 -19.89 9.92
C PHE A 54 -11.66 -20.52 9.97
N LEU A 55 -12.73 -19.73 10.08
CA LEU A 55 -14.10 -20.26 10.08
C LEU A 55 -14.49 -20.94 8.76
N THR A 56 -14.00 -20.39 7.63
CA THR A 56 -14.19 -21.02 6.31
C THR A 56 -13.48 -22.38 6.26
N TRP A 57 -12.26 -22.47 6.80
CA TRP A 57 -11.52 -23.72 6.94
C TRP A 57 -12.23 -24.70 7.89
N ALA A 58 -12.71 -24.24 9.05
CA ALA A 58 -13.40 -25.05 10.05
C ALA A 58 -14.72 -25.62 9.49
N LYS A 59 -15.46 -24.80 8.73
CA LYS A 59 -16.66 -25.24 8.00
C LYS A 59 -16.34 -26.30 6.95
N ARG A 60 -15.25 -26.11 6.20
CA ARG A 60 -14.79 -27.09 5.19
C ARG A 60 -14.42 -28.43 5.82
N LEU A 61 -13.76 -28.42 6.98
CA LEU A 61 -13.38 -29.62 7.74
C LEU A 61 -14.49 -30.16 8.66
N ARG A 62 -15.69 -29.58 8.61
CA ARG A 62 -16.87 -30.02 9.38
C ARG A 62 -16.73 -29.86 10.90
N HIS A 63 -15.83 -28.99 11.35
CA HIS A 63 -15.80 -28.51 12.74
C HIS A 63 -16.87 -27.46 13.03
N LEU A 64 -17.45 -26.86 11.98
CA LEU A 64 -18.54 -25.89 12.05
C LEU A 64 -19.77 -26.47 11.31
N PRO A 65 -21.02 -26.26 11.78
CA PRO A 65 -22.21 -26.74 11.08
C PRO A 65 -22.30 -26.23 9.63
N ARG A 66 -22.67 -27.12 8.70
CA ARG A 66 -22.73 -26.78 7.27
C ARG A 66 -23.82 -25.74 6.94
N THR A 67 -24.86 -25.68 7.77
CA THR A 67 -26.01 -24.80 7.64
C THR A 67 -25.67 -23.32 7.91
N LEU A 68 -24.57 -23.03 8.61
CA LEU A 68 -24.19 -21.65 8.93
C LEU A 68 -23.76 -20.89 7.67
N SER A 69 -24.32 -19.72 7.44
CA SER A 69 -23.91 -18.83 6.36
C SER A 69 -22.70 -18.00 6.77
N MET A 70 -21.66 -18.03 5.95
CA MET A 70 -20.49 -17.18 6.15
C MET A 70 -20.75 -15.80 5.54
N PRO A 71 -20.41 -14.69 6.22
CA PRO A 71 -20.55 -13.38 5.63
C PRO A 71 -19.71 -13.27 4.35
N PRO A 72 -20.06 -12.34 3.43
CA PRO A 72 -19.20 -12.00 2.30
C PRO A 72 -17.81 -11.58 2.78
N ARG A 73 -16.81 -11.56 1.89
CA ARG A 73 -15.49 -11.06 2.27
C ARG A 73 -15.60 -9.59 2.69
N TYR A 74 -14.79 -9.19 3.66
CA TYR A 74 -14.70 -7.78 4.05
C TYR A 74 -14.33 -6.94 2.83
N ARG A 75 -15.17 -5.96 2.52
CA ARG A 75 -14.82 -4.85 1.64
C ARG A 75 -14.66 -3.64 2.54
N GLY A 76 -13.44 -3.14 2.65
CA GLY A 76 -13.18 -1.91 3.41
C GLY A 76 -13.92 -0.73 2.80
N THR A 77 -14.09 0.33 3.60
CA THR A 77 -14.63 1.60 3.10
C THR A 77 -13.72 2.09 1.96
N PRO A 78 -14.28 2.41 0.78
CA PRO A 78 -13.53 3.06 -0.28
C PRO A 78 -12.82 4.28 0.30
N THR A 79 -11.52 4.41 0.03
CA THR A 79 -10.80 5.63 0.43
C THR A 79 -11.29 6.75 -0.47
N THR A 80 -11.93 7.77 0.09
CA THR A 80 -12.32 8.96 -0.66
C THR A 80 -11.05 9.61 -1.23
N PRO A 81 -10.91 9.71 -2.56
CA PRO A 81 -9.77 10.36 -3.16
C PRO A 81 -9.71 11.83 -2.75
N THR A 82 -8.50 12.36 -2.59
CA THR A 82 -8.30 13.82 -2.56
C THR A 82 -8.77 14.42 -3.88
N ASP A 83 -9.37 15.60 -3.84
CA ASP A 83 -9.74 16.34 -5.05
C ASP A 83 -8.49 16.63 -5.92
N SER A 84 -8.71 16.76 -7.23
CA SER A 84 -7.61 16.91 -8.17
C SER A 84 -6.80 18.18 -7.93
N GLU A 85 -7.44 19.27 -7.51
CA GLU A 85 -6.81 20.57 -7.29
C GLU A 85 -5.85 20.53 -6.10
N SER A 86 -6.30 20.04 -4.94
CA SER A 86 -5.46 19.87 -3.74
C SER A 86 -4.28 18.93 -3.98
N ARG A 87 -4.48 17.87 -4.79
CA ARG A 87 -3.37 16.97 -5.16
C ARG A 87 -2.34 17.71 -6.03
N TRP A 88 -2.78 18.49 -7.02
CA TRP A 88 -1.88 19.28 -7.87
C TRP A 88 -1.18 20.40 -7.11
N ALA A 89 -1.87 21.05 -6.16
CA ALA A 89 -1.24 22.01 -5.25
C ALA A 89 -0.13 21.35 -4.41
N THR A 90 -0.39 20.13 -3.89
CA THR A 90 0.61 19.33 -3.20
C THR A 90 1.78 18.97 -4.12
N ALA A 91 1.51 18.55 -5.35
CA ALA A 91 2.55 18.24 -6.34
C ALA A 91 3.46 19.44 -6.63
N ARG A 92 2.89 20.63 -6.86
CA ARG A 92 3.65 21.88 -7.07
C ARG A 92 4.50 22.22 -5.84
N ARG A 93 3.91 22.16 -4.64
CA ARG A 93 4.66 22.35 -3.40
C ARG A 93 5.85 21.40 -3.28
N LEU A 94 5.71 20.13 -3.67
CA LEU A 94 6.83 19.18 -3.64
C LEU A 94 7.97 19.53 -4.62
N VAL A 95 7.66 20.21 -5.72
CA VAL A 95 8.63 20.72 -6.70
C VAL A 95 9.36 21.94 -6.16
N ASP A 96 8.65 22.86 -5.50
CA ASP A 96 9.20 24.18 -5.18
C ASP A 96 9.70 24.35 -3.73
N ASP A 97 9.19 23.54 -2.78
CA ASP A 97 9.44 23.72 -1.35
C ASP A 97 10.73 23.01 -0.87
N ASP A 98 11.84 23.72 -0.93
CA ASP A 98 13.16 23.27 -0.46
C ASP A 98 13.29 23.16 1.07
N SER A 99 12.29 23.63 1.84
CA SER A 99 12.27 23.45 3.30
C SER A 99 11.94 22.01 3.72
N ILE A 100 11.25 21.26 2.84
CA ILE A 100 10.89 19.87 3.10
C ILE A 100 12.13 19.00 2.95
N HIS A 101 12.36 18.12 3.93
CA HIS A 101 13.47 17.18 3.91
C HIS A 101 13.47 16.36 2.59
N PRO A 102 14.61 16.23 1.87
CA PRO A 102 14.67 15.56 0.56
C PRO A 102 14.04 14.17 0.51
N ALA A 103 14.28 13.35 1.55
CA ALA A 103 13.65 12.04 1.66
C ALA A 103 12.11 12.11 1.73
N ASP A 104 11.56 13.08 2.46
CA ASP A 104 10.09 13.23 2.52
C ASP A 104 9.53 13.75 1.20
N ARG A 105 10.25 14.65 0.50
CA ARG A 105 9.86 15.11 -0.84
C ARG A 105 9.78 13.97 -1.84
N ILE A 106 10.82 13.13 -1.91
CA ILE A 106 10.82 11.95 -2.80
C ILE A 106 9.71 10.98 -2.39
N ALA A 107 9.59 10.65 -1.10
CA ALA A 107 8.56 9.71 -0.64
C ALA A 107 7.14 10.21 -0.96
N ALA A 108 6.89 11.51 -0.75
CA ALA A 108 5.62 12.14 -1.07
C ALA A 108 5.36 12.15 -2.58
N ALA A 109 6.35 12.52 -3.40
CA ALA A 109 6.24 12.54 -4.86
C ALA A 109 5.91 11.15 -5.41
N LEU A 110 6.56 10.10 -4.91
CA LEU A 110 6.25 8.71 -5.26
C LEU A 110 4.80 8.32 -4.96
N VAL A 111 4.21 8.84 -3.87
CA VAL A 111 2.81 8.59 -3.52
C VAL A 111 1.85 9.44 -4.36
N VAL A 112 2.14 10.73 -4.50
CA VAL A 112 1.24 11.77 -5.04
C VAL A 112 1.22 11.77 -6.58
N LEU A 113 2.37 11.51 -7.21
CA LEU A 113 2.53 11.53 -8.66
C LEU A 113 2.44 10.11 -9.25
N TYR A 114 3.12 9.17 -8.60
CA TYR A 114 3.31 7.82 -9.13
C TYR A 114 2.45 6.77 -8.45
N ALA A 115 1.50 7.18 -7.60
CA ALA A 115 0.61 6.28 -6.85
C ALA A 115 1.35 5.08 -6.26
N GLN A 116 2.53 5.27 -5.67
CA GLN A 116 3.34 4.19 -5.07
C GLN A 116 2.92 3.91 -3.63
N PRO A 117 2.86 2.64 -3.21
CA PRO A 117 2.37 2.33 -1.87
C PRO A 117 3.52 2.57 -0.92
N LEU A 118 3.25 3.11 0.27
CA LEU A 118 4.31 3.38 1.25
C LEU A 118 5.16 2.15 1.53
N ALA A 119 4.55 0.95 1.55
CA ALA A 119 5.30 -0.30 1.69
C ALA A 119 6.36 -0.51 0.59
N ARG A 120 6.08 -0.13 -0.66
CA ARG A 120 7.08 -0.20 -1.74
C ARG A 120 8.08 0.94 -1.66
N VAL A 121 7.63 2.17 -1.38
CA VAL A 121 8.51 3.33 -1.18
C VAL A 121 9.57 3.01 -0.12
N THR A 122 9.15 2.49 1.04
CA THR A 122 10.09 2.10 2.11
C THR A 122 11.04 0.97 1.74
N ALA A 123 10.71 0.16 0.73
CA ALA A 123 11.53 -0.96 0.29
C ALA A 123 12.52 -0.58 -0.82
N LEU A 124 12.56 0.68 -1.26
CA LEU A 124 13.51 1.11 -2.29
C LEU A 124 14.95 1.11 -1.77
N THR A 125 15.85 0.62 -2.62
CA THR A 125 17.29 0.55 -2.39
C THR A 125 18.04 1.37 -3.44
N LEU A 126 19.33 1.61 -3.18
CA LEU A 126 20.23 2.23 -4.16
C LEU A 126 20.25 1.48 -5.50
N ASP A 127 20.09 0.15 -5.47
CA ASP A 127 20.03 -0.70 -6.68
C ASP A 127 18.80 -0.47 -7.57
N HIS A 128 17.82 0.32 -7.10
CA HIS A 128 16.68 0.74 -7.90
C HIS A 128 16.96 2.02 -8.70
N ILE A 129 18.10 2.66 -8.46
CA ILE A 129 18.51 3.89 -9.15
C ILE A 129 19.58 3.53 -10.17
N ARG A 130 19.36 3.91 -11.43
CA ARG A 130 20.38 3.87 -12.48
C ARG A 130 20.61 5.28 -13.01
N LYS A 131 21.87 5.61 -13.29
CA LYS A 131 22.22 6.79 -14.08
C LYS A 131 22.34 6.38 -15.54
N ASP A 132 21.61 7.06 -16.41
CA ASP A 132 21.61 6.84 -17.85
C ASP A 132 21.97 8.15 -18.56
N GLY A 133 23.26 8.36 -18.81
CA GLY A 133 23.78 9.67 -19.20
C GLY A 133 23.49 10.72 -18.12
N GLN A 134 22.66 11.71 -18.46
CA GLN A 134 22.19 12.74 -17.53
C GLN A 134 20.85 12.39 -16.86
N ALA A 135 20.14 11.38 -17.36
CA ALA A 135 18.86 10.96 -16.81
C ALA A 135 19.05 10.08 -15.57
N ILE A 136 18.16 10.24 -14.60
CA ILE A 136 18.09 9.37 -13.42
C ILE A 136 16.87 8.47 -13.56
N MET A 137 17.13 7.17 -13.66
CA MET A 137 16.10 6.15 -13.81
C MET A 137 15.81 5.51 -12.45
N LEU A 138 14.52 5.37 -12.14
CA LEU A 138 14.03 4.69 -10.94
C LEU A 138 13.17 3.49 -11.31
N ARG A 139 13.54 2.32 -10.79
CA ARG A 139 12.75 1.10 -10.95
C ARG A 139 11.65 1.00 -9.88
N LEU A 140 10.39 1.04 -10.30
CA LEU A 140 9.20 0.96 -9.44
C LEU A 140 8.37 -0.35 -9.61
N GLY A 141 8.79 -1.19 -10.55
CA GLY A 141 8.22 -2.48 -10.89
C GLY A 141 9.17 -3.25 -11.80
N GLU A 142 8.63 -3.81 -12.89
CA GLU A 142 9.43 -4.38 -13.98
C GLU A 142 10.06 -3.27 -14.83
N ASP A 143 9.34 -2.16 -15.00
CA ASP A 143 9.79 -1.02 -15.79
C ASP A 143 10.56 0.00 -14.92
N GLU A 144 11.40 0.76 -15.60
CA GLU A 144 12.07 1.93 -15.07
C GLU A 144 11.42 3.21 -15.56
N LEU A 145 11.48 4.22 -14.71
CA LEU A 145 10.92 5.53 -14.97
C LEU A 145 12.04 6.58 -14.88
N GLU A 146 12.11 7.46 -15.87
CA GLU A 146 12.93 8.66 -15.78
C GLU A 146 12.32 9.61 -14.75
N LEU A 147 13.10 9.96 -13.73
CA LEU A 147 12.69 10.92 -12.72
C LEU A 147 12.89 12.34 -13.25
N PRO A 148 11.85 13.20 -13.23
CA PRO A 148 12.01 14.59 -13.59
C PRO A 148 12.74 15.36 -12.47
N GLU A 149 13.34 16.48 -12.82
CA GLU A 149 13.81 17.43 -11.81
C GLU A 149 12.64 18.08 -11.06
N PRO A 150 12.80 18.40 -9.76
CA PRO A 150 14.02 18.30 -8.95
C PRO A 150 14.26 16.89 -8.34
N PHE A 151 13.37 15.93 -8.60
CA PHE A 151 13.40 14.63 -7.91
C PHE A 151 14.61 13.78 -8.32
N ALA A 152 15.08 13.90 -9.56
CA ALA A 152 16.33 13.30 -10.01
C ALA A 152 17.53 13.75 -9.16
N SER A 153 17.69 15.06 -8.98
CA SER A 153 18.75 15.62 -8.15
C SER A 153 18.59 15.29 -6.67
N LEU A 154 17.36 15.22 -6.16
CA LEU A 154 17.10 14.90 -4.74
C LEU A 154 17.33 13.42 -4.42
N ILE A 155 16.96 12.50 -5.30
CA ILE A 155 17.02 11.06 -5.00
C ILE A 155 18.47 10.55 -4.92
N VAL A 156 19.37 11.11 -5.73
CA VAL A 156 20.80 10.75 -5.73
C VAL A 156 21.53 11.22 -4.47
N GLN A 157 20.93 12.15 -3.72
CA GLN A 157 21.45 12.60 -2.43
C GLN A 157 21.06 11.65 -1.29
N LEU A 158 20.22 10.65 -1.54
CA LEU A 158 19.78 9.67 -0.53
C LEU A 158 20.72 8.44 -0.49
N PRO A 159 20.87 7.79 0.68
CA PRO A 159 20.28 8.17 1.96
C PRO A 159 21.01 9.36 2.61
N ARG A 160 20.26 10.41 2.98
CA ARG A 160 20.78 11.47 3.85
C ARG A 160 20.65 11.04 5.31
N PRO A 161 21.71 11.17 6.13
CA PRO A 161 21.60 10.92 7.56
C PRO A 161 20.61 11.93 8.16
N LEU A 162 19.49 11.45 8.68
CA LEU A 162 18.73 12.22 9.66
C LEU A 162 19.60 12.25 10.92
N ARG A 163 19.97 13.46 11.35
CA ARG A 163 20.86 13.78 12.49
C ARG A 163 21.04 12.65 13.53
N ASN A 164 22.30 12.33 13.85
CA ASN A 164 22.76 11.61 15.05
C ASN A 164 22.11 10.23 15.36
N GLY A 165 21.91 9.38 14.35
CA GLY A 165 21.51 7.98 14.53
C GLY A 165 22.64 6.97 14.25
N PRO A 166 22.62 5.76 14.87
CA PRO A 166 23.63 4.71 14.69
C PRO A 166 23.68 4.13 13.26
N SER A 167 22.75 4.51 12.38
CA SER A 167 22.78 4.19 10.95
C SER A 167 23.92 4.87 10.17
N MET A 168 24.62 5.85 10.74
CA MET A 168 25.75 6.53 10.09
C MET A 168 26.97 5.63 9.84
N GLN A 169 27.11 4.51 10.56
CA GLN A 169 28.32 3.68 10.53
C GLN A 169 28.22 2.49 9.57
N PHE A 170 27.06 2.27 8.95
CA PHE A 170 26.84 1.19 7.99
C PHE A 170 26.21 1.79 6.74
N PRO A 171 26.90 1.83 5.58
CA PRO A 171 26.30 2.27 4.33
C PRO A 171 25.12 1.35 4.01
N GLY A 172 23.93 1.78 4.42
CA GLY A 172 22.71 1.01 4.28
C GLY A 172 22.27 1.05 2.83
N ARG A 173 21.93 -0.10 2.26
CA ARG A 173 21.39 -0.21 0.89
C ARG A 173 20.07 0.54 0.67
N TRP A 174 19.39 0.97 1.72
CA TRP A 174 18.02 1.50 1.66
C TRP A 174 18.02 3.01 1.41
N LEU A 175 17.19 3.48 0.46
CA LEU A 175 17.00 4.91 0.24
C LEU A 175 16.33 5.60 1.44
N PHE A 176 15.50 4.86 2.16
CA PHE A 176 14.78 5.32 3.34
C PHE A 176 15.19 4.48 4.57
N PRO A 177 16.33 4.78 5.20
CA PRO A 177 16.79 4.02 6.35
C PRO A 177 15.89 4.22 7.58
N GLY A 178 15.75 3.17 8.38
CA GLY A 178 15.03 3.19 9.65
C GLY A 178 15.97 3.42 10.84
N THR A 179 15.39 3.52 12.03
CA THR A 179 16.15 3.71 13.28
C THR A 179 17.00 2.50 13.68
N ARG A 180 16.65 1.30 13.20
CA ARG A 180 17.42 0.07 13.43
C ARG A 180 18.43 -0.11 12.30
N PRO A 181 19.72 -0.37 12.60
CA PRO A 181 20.72 -0.64 11.58
C PRO A 181 20.29 -1.73 10.59
N GLY A 182 20.58 -1.52 9.31
CA GLY A 182 20.26 -2.46 8.22
C GLY A 182 18.77 -2.61 7.87
N ARG A 183 17.86 -1.87 8.53
CA ARG A 183 16.41 -1.93 8.26
C ARG A 183 15.94 -0.63 7.59
N PRO A 184 14.98 -0.70 6.66
CA PRO A 184 14.33 0.50 6.15
C PRO A 184 13.38 1.11 7.20
N ILE A 185 12.97 2.35 6.98
CA ILE A 185 11.87 2.97 7.73
C ILE A 185 10.59 2.13 7.52
N GLY A 186 9.76 2.02 8.56
CA GLY A 186 8.47 1.36 8.42
C GLY A 186 7.45 2.22 7.66
N PRO A 187 6.42 1.62 7.03
CA PRO A 187 5.38 2.38 6.33
C PRO A 187 4.60 3.33 7.24
N ILE A 188 4.37 2.95 8.51
CA ILE A 188 3.65 3.76 9.49
C ILE A 188 4.47 5.00 9.89
N PRO A 189 5.74 4.89 10.32
CA PRO A 189 6.58 6.06 10.56
C PRO A 189 6.69 7.00 9.36
N LEU A 190 6.82 6.46 8.14
CA LEU A 190 6.84 7.28 6.92
C LEU A 190 5.49 7.97 6.69
N ALA A 191 4.37 7.28 6.91
CA ALA A 191 3.05 7.89 6.83
C ALA A 191 2.91 9.07 7.80
N ASN A 192 3.37 8.92 9.05
CA ASN A 192 3.33 9.99 10.05
C ASN A 192 4.15 11.21 9.64
N ARG A 193 5.30 11.02 8.98
CA ARG A 193 6.10 12.13 8.43
C ARG A 193 5.34 12.87 7.33
N LEU A 194 4.68 12.16 6.44
CA LEU A 194 3.85 12.78 5.40
C LEU A 194 2.63 13.49 5.97
N LEU A 195 2.00 12.93 7.01
CA LEU A 195 0.89 13.56 7.72
C LEU A 195 1.32 14.88 8.38
N ALA A 196 2.54 14.96 8.92
CA ALA A 196 3.09 16.20 9.48
C ALA A 196 3.36 17.28 8.41
N LEU A 197 3.31 16.93 7.13
CA LEU A 197 3.41 17.85 5.99
C LEU A 197 2.03 18.16 5.38
N ASP A 198 0.94 17.76 6.06
CA ASP A 198 -0.46 17.81 5.58
C ASP A 198 -0.75 16.92 4.36
N ILE A 199 0.10 15.92 4.12
CA ILE A 199 -0.04 14.99 2.99
C ILE A 199 -0.69 13.70 3.50
N GLN A 200 -1.97 13.51 3.19
CA GLN A 200 -2.73 12.29 3.51
C GLN A 200 -2.41 11.17 2.51
N PRO A 201 -1.53 10.18 2.82
CA PRO A 201 -0.95 9.33 1.77
C PRO A 201 -1.97 8.42 1.09
N ARG A 202 -2.98 7.97 1.84
CA ARG A 202 -4.03 7.07 1.31
C ARG A 202 -4.97 7.81 0.33
N PRO A 203 -5.59 8.95 0.70
CA PRO A 203 -6.35 9.78 -0.24
C PRO A 203 -5.54 10.26 -1.45
N MET A 204 -4.31 10.72 -1.25
CA MET A 204 -3.44 11.19 -2.34
C MET A 204 -3.14 10.07 -3.34
N ARG A 205 -2.76 8.87 -2.83
CA ARG A 205 -2.57 7.68 -3.66
C ARG A 205 -3.83 7.32 -4.45
N ALA A 206 -4.99 7.33 -3.80
CA ALA A 206 -6.26 6.97 -4.45
C ALA A 206 -6.59 7.94 -5.59
N SER A 207 -6.34 9.24 -5.39
CA SER A 207 -6.52 10.27 -6.42
C SER A 207 -5.52 10.11 -7.58
N ALA A 208 -4.24 9.91 -7.27
CA ALA A 208 -3.21 9.63 -8.27
C ALA A 208 -3.55 8.37 -9.08
N LEU A 209 -3.99 7.31 -8.42
CA LEU A 209 -4.37 6.07 -9.06
C LEU A 209 -5.55 6.24 -10.02
N ARG A 210 -6.56 7.00 -9.59
CA ARG A 210 -7.73 7.31 -10.42
C ARG A 210 -7.31 8.05 -11.68
N GLN A 211 -6.48 9.09 -11.54
CA GLN A 211 -5.98 9.83 -12.69
C GLN A 211 -5.16 8.92 -13.61
N LEU A 212 -4.18 8.17 -13.09
CA LEU A 212 -3.36 7.28 -13.92
C LEU A 212 -4.19 6.23 -14.65
N ALA A 213 -5.27 5.73 -14.04
CA ALA A 213 -6.18 4.79 -14.71
C ALA A 213 -7.07 5.43 -15.78
N THR A 214 -7.25 6.76 -15.74
CA THR A 214 -7.94 7.56 -16.76
C THR A 214 -6.99 8.02 -17.88
N ASP A 215 -5.72 8.26 -17.56
CA ASP A 215 -4.73 8.86 -18.47
C ASP A 215 -3.76 7.84 -19.08
N LEU A 216 -3.63 6.64 -18.48
CA LEU A 216 -2.75 5.59 -18.99
C LEU A 216 -3.47 4.24 -19.21
N PRO A 217 -3.09 3.52 -20.29
CA PRO A 217 -3.53 2.16 -20.54
C PRO A 217 -3.22 1.22 -19.36
N PRO A 218 -4.06 0.20 -19.11
CA PRO A 218 -3.89 -0.72 -17.99
C PRO A 218 -2.53 -1.41 -17.92
N ALA A 219 -1.90 -1.69 -19.08
CA ALA A 219 -0.59 -2.33 -19.12
C ALA A 219 0.53 -1.41 -18.56
N ILE A 220 0.50 -0.12 -18.89
CA ILE A 220 1.46 0.88 -18.39
C ILE A 220 1.21 1.14 -16.90
N VAL A 221 -0.05 1.25 -16.48
CA VAL A 221 -0.40 1.36 -15.07
C VAL A 221 0.08 0.12 -14.29
N ALA A 222 -0.06 -1.07 -14.87
CA ALA A 222 0.40 -2.29 -14.21
C ALA A 222 1.91 -2.31 -14.00
N SER A 223 2.67 -1.89 -15.01
CA SER A 223 4.12 -1.92 -14.98
C SER A 223 4.72 -0.84 -14.08
N VAL A 224 4.30 0.42 -14.23
CA VAL A 224 4.73 1.57 -13.41
C VAL A 224 4.38 1.35 -11.94
N LEU A 225 3.20 0.79 -11.66
CA LEU A 225 2.77 0.51 -10.29
C LEU A 225 3.21 -0.87 -9.79
N GLY A 226 3.95 -1.67 -10.57
CA GLY A 226 4.37 -3.02 -10.21
C GLY A 226 3.22 -3.88 -9.65
N ILE A 227 2.03 -3.77 -10.22
CA ILE A 227 0.82 -4.51 -9.82
C ILE A 227 0.46 -5.55 -10.87
N ARG A 228 -0.37 -6.53 -10.50
CA ARG A 228 -0.85 -7.52 -11.47
C ARG A 228 -1.69 -6.83 -12.57
N PRO A 229 -1.53 -7.19 -13.85
CA PRO A 229 -2.30 -6.60 -14.96
C PRO A 229 -3.82 -6.65 -14.73
N SER A 230 -4.34 -7.74 -14.15
CA SER A 230 -5.76 -7.87 -13.80
C SER A 230 -6.25 -6.84 -12.77
N THR A 231 -5.35 -6.35 -11.91
CA THR A 231 -5.66 -5.27 -10.95
C THR A 231 -5.76 -3.93 -11.65
N ALA A 232 -4.87 -3.66 -12.62
CA ALA A 232 -4.91 -2.44 -13.42
C ALA A 232 -6.14 -2.40 -14.35
N VAL A 233 -6.51 -3.52 -14.99
CA VAL A 233 -7.71 -3.63 -15.83
C VAL A 233 -8.98 -3.32 -15.04
N ARG A 234 -9.12 -3.88 -13.83
CA ARG A 234 -10.26 -3.58 -12.95
C ARG A 234 -10.35 -2.09 -12.62
N TRP A 235 -9.21 -1.45 -12.32
CA TRP A 235 -9.17 -0.03 -11.99
C TRP A 235 -9.47 0.87 -13.18
N ALA A 236 -9.03 0.52 -14.38
CA ALA A 236 -9.41 1.24 -15.60
C ALA A 236 -10.91 1.17 -15.88
N GLY A 237 -11.54 0.01 -15.63
CA GLY A 237 -12.99 -0.14 -15.71
C GLY A 237 -13.75 0.71 -14.67
N GLU A 238 -13.22 0.82 -13.45
CA GLU A 238 -13.79 1.68 -12.39
C GLU A 238 -13.55 3.19 -12.65
N ALA A 239 -12.52 3.54 -13.42
CA ALA A 239 -12.15 4.92 -13.76
C ALA A 239 -12.79 5.44 -15.07
N GLY A 240 -13.45 4.57 -15.84
CA GLY A 240 -14.13 4.95 -17.09
C GLY A 240 -13.20 5.27 -18.28
N GLY A 241 -11.95 4.79 -18.25
CA GLY A 241 -10.98 5.07 -19.32
C GLY A 241 -11.31 4.31 -20.62
N ASN A 242 -11.31 5.02 -21.76
CA ASN A 242 -11.58 4.44 -23.08
C ASN A 242 -10.26 4.22 -23.84
N TRP A 243 -9.73 2.99 -23.79
CA TRP A 243 -8.37 2.62 -24.22
C TRP A 243 -8.29 1.96 -25.61
N THR A 244 -9.32 2.11 -26.45
CA THR A 244 -9.44 1.42 -27.75
C THR A 244 -8.24 1.64 -28.68
N ASN A 245 -7.51 2.75 -28.55
CA ASN A 245 -6.37 3.05 -29.43
C ASN A 245 -5.06 2.38 -29.00
N TYR A 246 -4.88 2.01 -27.72
CA TYR A 246 -3.63 1.41 -27.24
C TYR A 246 -3.42 -0.04 -27.67
N VAL A 247 -4.50 -0.75 -28.03
CA VAL A 247 -4.43 -2.14 -28.49
C VAL A 247 -3.75 -2.23 -29.87
N HIS A 248 -3.78 -1.17 -30.67
CA HIS A 248 -3.18 -1.16 -32.00
C HIS A 248 -1.65 -1.00 -32.00
N ASP A 249 -1.08 -0.34 -30.99
CA ASP A 249 0.34 0.06 -30.97
C ASP A 249 1.30 -1.04 -30.49
N ARG A 250 0.79 -2.21 -30.10
CA ARG A 250 1.59 -3.36 -29.61
C ARG A 250 1.69 -4.53 -30.60
N GLN A 251 1.07 -4.41 -31.78
CA GLN A 251 1.06 -5.46 -32.81
C GLN A 251 2.03 -5.19 -33.98
N THR A 252 2.86 -4.15 -33.88
CA THR A 252 3.92 -3.81 -34.84
C THR A 252 5.26 -3.76 -34.13
#